data_AF-A0A3N2KHS1-F1
#
_entry.id   AF-A0A3N2KHS1-F1
#
_cell.length_a   1.000
_cell.length_b   1.000
_cell.length_c   1.000
_cell.angle_alpha   90.00
_cell.angle_beta   90.00
_cell.angle_gamma   90.00
#
_symmetry.space_group_name_H-M   'P 1'
#
loop_
_entity.id
_entity.type
_entity.pdbx_description
1 polymer ?
#
loop_
_entity_poly.entity_id
_entity_poly.type
_entity_poly.pdbx_seq_one_letter_code
_entity_poly.pdbx_strand_id
1 'polypeptide(L)'
;MTAFLCSGQAFLAKYPKLTKKNLNEFFLDWEAYSDTIDSNNVVTDSVIADIIMRDNIIFGLEGHPANEPKYNVIPQTIEIERYYLNADTVMAKLCFGFPEFIEDLKDEQYVVDSVTPVLPWRGLYLTSDINKKLSSFAGGLMNGDKIGKIHKKNVNELKKYIPVDYGHWGGYWWFTSFPIITNIRYADNLIAVSRRTSWWTGDVIWYVKENGKFIRRPEPITTWVE
;
A
#
# COMPACT_ATOMS: atom_id res chain seq x y z
N MET A 1 -2.32 -31.28 17.34
CA MET A 1 -1.07 -30.93 16.65
C MET A 1 -1.30 -29.57 15.99
N THR A 2 -1.15 -28.50 16.76
CA THR A 2 -1.35 -27.12 16.30
C THR A 2 -0.04 -26.66 15.70
N ALA A 3 0.08 -26.73 14.38
CA ALA A 3 1.14 -26.07 13.65
C ALA A 3 1.05 -24.58 13.99
N PHE A 4 2.08 -24.08 14.69
CA PHE A 4 2.32 -22.64 14.80
C PHE A 4 2.24 -22.07 13.37
N LEU A 5 1.28 -21.17 13.13
CA LEU A 5 1.41 -20.19 12.06
C LEU A 5 2.68 -19.38 12.39
N CYS A 6 3.84 -19.84 11.92
CA CYS A 6 5.04 -19.02 11.86
C CYS A 6 4.73 -17.90 10.88
N SER A 7 4.27 -16.77 11.42
CA SER A 7 4.25 -15.47 10.74
C SER A 7 5.52 -15.33 9.92
N GLY A 8 5.44 -15.34 8.59
CA GLY A 8 6.58 -15.51 7.68
C GLY A 8 7.75 -14.52 7.86
N GLN A 9 7.63 -13.54 8.75
CA GLN A 9 8.62 -12.54 9.12
C GLN A 9 9.59 -12.98 10.23
N ALA A 10 9.89 -14.28 10.36
CA ALA A 10 10.81 -14.78 11.39
C ALA A 10 12.20 -14.11 11.35
N PHE A 11 12.64 -13.64 10.18
CA PHE A 11 13.90 -12.90 10.01
C PHE A 11 13.98 -11.65 10.90
N LEU A 12 12.83 -11.04 11.25
CA LEU A 12 12.78 -9.87 12.13
C LEU A 12 13.39 -10.13 13.51
N ALA A 13 13.39 -11.39 13.99
CA ALA A 13 14.01 -11.76 15.25
C ALA A 13 15.54 -11.65 15.21
N LYS A 14 16.18 -11.78 14.03
CA LYS A 14 17.62 -11.55 13.85
C LYS A 14 18.02 -10.10 14.10
N TYR A 15 17.06 -9.18 13.99
CA TYR A 15 17.27 -7.74 14.07
C TYR A 15 16.49 -7.13 15.24
N PRO A 16 16.82 -7.45 16.51
CA PRO A 16 16.14 -6.83 17.67
C PRO A 16 16.24 -5.30 17.64
N LYS A 17 17.33 -4.77 17.07
CA LYS A 17 17.49 -3.36 16.74
C LYS A 17 18.18 -3.19 15.38
N LEU A 18 17.63 -2.35 14.53
CA LEU A 18 18.29 -1.93 13.30
C LEU A 18 19.44 -0.98 13.61
N THR A 19 20.54 -1.17 12.89
CA THR A 19 21.75 -0.37 12.96
C THR A 19 22.25 -0.15 11.53
N LYS A 20 23.14 0.83 11.33
CA LYS A 20 23.77 1.02 10.02
C LYS A 20 24.55 -0.19 9.53
N LYS A 21 25.08 -1.01 10.46
CA LYS A 21 25.93 -2.16 10.13
C LYS A 21 25.14 -3.35 9.59
N ASN A 22 23.90 -3.55 10.06
CA ASN A 22 23.05 -4.66 9.66
C ASN A 22 21.96 -4.27 8.66
N LEU A 23 21.92 -3.01 8.21
CA LEU A 23 20.85 -2.52 7.34
C LEU A 23 20.86 -3.23 5.97
N ASN A 24 22.04 -3.44 5.38
CA ASN A 24 22.14 -4.15 4.11
C ASN A 24 21.61 -5.59 4.20
N GLU A 25 21.99 -6.30 5.26
CA GLU A 25 21.55 -7.67 5.52
C GLU A 25 20.03 -7.73 5.78
N PHE A 26 19.50 -6.79 6.56
CA PHE A 26 18.07 -6.66 6.81
C PHE A 26 17.26 -6.54 5.51
N PHE A 27 17.73 -5.73 4.55
CA PHE A 27 17.05 -5.58 3.26
C PHE A 27 17.11 -6.84 2.39
N LEU A 28 18.21 -7.59 2.43
CA LEU A 28 18.30 -8.88 1.72
C LEU A 28 17.35 -9.92 2.32
N ASP A 29 17.26 -9.98 3.64
CA ASP A 29 16.31 -10.86 4.33
C ASP A 29 14.85 -10.44 4.07
N TRP A 30 14.58 -9.12 3.97
CA TRP A 30 13.26 -8.60 3.64
C TRP A 30 12.89 -8.88 2.17
N GLU A 31 13.84 -8.79 1.24
CA GLU A 31 13.66 -9.19 -0.16
C GLU A 31 13.31 -10.68 -0.25
N ALA A 32 14.11 -11.55 0.37
CA ALA A 32 13.83 -12.99 0.39
C ALA A 32 12.47 -13.34 1.02
N TYR A 33 12.08 -12.62 2.09
CA TYR A 33 10.73 -12.73 2.65
C TYR A 33 9.67 -12.36 1.63
N SER A 34 9.84 -11.22 0.95
CA SER A 34 8.86 -10.72 0.00
C SER A 34 8.71 -11.67 -1.20
N ASP A 35 9.82 -12.14 -1.77
CA ASP A 35 9.83 -13.13 -2.85
C ASP A 35 9.12 -14.43 -2.46
N THR A 36 9.29 -14.88 -1.21
CA THR A 36 8.60 -16.07 -0.70
C THR A 36 7.08 -15.86 -0.62
N ILE A 37 6.63 -14.66 -0.24
CA ILE A 37 5.20 -14.34 -0.23
C ILE A 37 4.65 -14.28 -1.66
N ASP A 38 5.35 -13.58 -2.55
CA ASP A 38 4.91 -13.38 -3.94
C ASP A 38 4.86 -14.71 -4.73
N SER A 39 5.86 -15.57 -4.58
CA SER A 39 5.89 -16.89 -5.23
C SER A 39 4.79 -17.85 -4.77
N ASN A 40 4.23 -17.65 -3.57
CA ASN A 40 3.11 -18.43 -3.04
C ASN A 40 1.76 -17.70 -3.19
N ASN A 41 1.76 -16.49 -3.75
CA ASN A 41 0.56 -15.68 -3.87
C ASN A 41 -0.37 -16.24 -4.95
N VAL A 42 -1.63 -16.46 -4.60
CA VAL A 42 -2.67 -16.90 -5.54
C VAL A 42 -3.77 -15.85 -5.56
N VAL A 43 -3.77 -15.01 -6.59
CA VAL A 43 -4.84 -14.02 -6.78
C VAL A 43 -6.00 -14.67 -7.52
N THR A 44 -7.10 -14.93 -6.82
CA THR A 44 -8.26 -15.64 -7.38
C THR A 44 -9.25 -14.73 -8.11
N ASP A 45 -9.27 -13.43 -7.80
CA ASP A 45 -10.09 -12.44 -8.49
C ASP A 45 -9.26 -11.79 -9.61
N SER A 46 -9.46 -12.27 -10.84
CA SER A 46 -8.73 -11.78 -12.02
C SER A 46 -9.03 -10.32 -12.35
N VAL A 47 -10.23 -9.82 -12.05
CA VAL A 47 -10.58 -8.40 -12.29
C VAL A 47 -9.77 -7.51 -11.37
N ILE A 48 -9.68 -7.88 -10.09
CA ILE A 48 -8.85 -7.16 -9.12
C ILE A 48 -7.36 -7.28 -9.45
N ALA A 49 -6.89 -8.46 -9.86
CA ALA A 49 -5.51 -8.66 -10.28
C ALA A 49 -5.12 -7.72 -11.43
N ASP A 50 -5.96 -7.65 -12.47
CA ASP A 50 -5.73 -6.80 -13.64
C ASP A 50 -5.72 -5.32 -13.29
N ILE A 51 -6.62 -4.88 -12.39
CA ILE A 51 -6.67 -3.49 -11.90
C ILE A 51 -5.39 -3.14 -11.15
N ILE A 52 -4.97 -3.98 -10.19
CA ILE A 52 -3.76 -3.75 -9.41
C ILE A 52 -2.53 -3.71 -10.32
N MET A 53 -2.40 -4.67 -11.23
CA MET A 53 -1.30 -4.70 -12.20
C MET A 53 -1.26 -3.43 -13.06
N ARG A 54 -2.43 -2.98 -13.55
CA ARG A 54 -2.52 -1.79 -14.39
C ARG A 54 -2.15 -0.51 -13.63
N ASP A 55 -2.60 -0.36 -12.39
CA ASP A 55 -2.28 0.82 -11.57
C ASP A 55 -0.83 0.80 -11.04
N ASN A 56 -0.22 -0.38 -10.89
CA ASN A 56 1.18 -0.55 -10.48
C ASN A 56 2.18 -0.58 -11.65
N ILE A 57 1.73 -0.44 -12.91
CA ILE A 57 2.60 -0.55 -14.10
C ILE A 57 3.78 0.42 -14.08
N ILE A 58 3.64 1.55 -13.38
CA ILE A 58 4.70 2.55 -13.19
C ILE A 58 5.94 1.97 -12.51
N PHE A 59 5.79 0.93 -11.68
CA PHE A 59 6.90 0.24 -11.02
C PHE A 59 7.50 -0.90 -11.85
N GLY A 60 6.88 -1.25 -12.98
CA GLY A 60 7.22 -2.44 -13.79
C GLY A 60 8.14 -2.18 -14.97
N LEU A 61 8.53 -0.93 -15.24
CA LEU A 61 9.43 -0.62 -16.36
C LEU A 61 10.89 -0.67 -15.89
N GLU A 62 11.64 -1.67 -16.37
CA GLU A 62 13.10 -1.64 -16.38
C GLU A 62 13.55 -0.34 -17.05
N GLY A 63 14.01 0.63 -16.27
CA GLY A 63 14.27 1.98 -16.78
C GLY A 63 14.22 3.11 -15.75
N HIS A 64 13.92 2.82 -14.47
CA HIS A 64 14.09 3.83 -13.42
C HIS A 64 15.53 4.38 -13.43
N PRO A 65 15.70 5.71 -13.41
CA PRO A 65 17.02 6.33 -13.42
C PRO A 65 17.87 5.80 -12.26
N ALA A 66 19.16 5.60 -12.50
CA ALA A 66 20.13 4.99 -11.58
C ALA A 66 20.30 5.69 -10.20
N ASN A 67 19.49 6.70 -9.88
CA ASN A 67 19.57 7.53 -8.67
C ASN A 67 18.33 7.44 -7.75
N GLU A 68 17.46 6.44 -7.94
CA GLU A 68 16.29 6.19 -7.08
C GLU A 68 16.55 5.00 -6.12
N PRO A 69 15.84 4.93 -4.97
CA PRO A 69 16.15 3.98 -3.90
C PRO A 69 16.22 2.53 -4.38
N LYS A 70 17.02 1.71 -3.67
CA LYS A 70 17.30 0.32 -4.08
C LYS A 70 16.04 -0.55 -4.26
N TYR A 71 14.93 -0.24 -3.63
CA TYR A 71 13.74 -1.08 -3.63
C TYR A 71 12.48 -0.25 -3.77
N ASN A 72 11.49 -0.85 -4.44
CA ASN A 72 10.12 -0.40 -4.40
C ASN A 72 9.42 -1.01 -3.19
N VAL A 73 8.62 -0.24 -2.48
CA VAL A 73 7.94 -0.73 -1.27
C VAL A 73 6.43 -0.56 -1.43
N ILE A 74 5.69 -1.67 -1.36
CA ILE A 74 4.23 -1.67 -1.46
C ILE A 74 3.62 -2.35 -0.23
N PRO A 75 2.36 -2.07 0.15
CA PRO A 75 1.71 -2.79 1.23
C PRO A 75 1.63 -4.30 0.93
N GLN A 76 1.78 -5.14 1.96
CA GLN A 76 1.55 -6.58 1.80
C GLN A 76 0.10 -6.91 1.45
N THR A 77 -0.85 -6.12 1.94
CA THR A 77 -2.27 -6.38 1.77
C THR A 77 -2.96 -5.10 1.33
N ILE A 78 -3.81 -5.20 0.31
CA ILE A 78 -4.75 -4.17 -0.10
C ILE A 78 -6.14 -4.63 0.32
N GLU A 79 -6.83 -3.77 1.06
CA GLU A 79 -8.22 -4.02 1.47
C GLU A 79 -9.17 -3.83 0.29
N ILE A 80 -10.16 -4.72 0.18
CA ILE A 80 -11.21 -4.70 -0.82
C ILE A 80 -12.55 -4.71 -0.10
N GLU A 81 -13.28 -3.61 -0.19
CA GLU A 81 -14.68 -3.52 0.24
C GLU A 81 -15.57 -3.92 -0.94
N ARG A 82 -16.33 -5.01 -0.81
CA ARG A 82 -17.25 -5.51 -1.84
C ARG A 82 -18.69 -5.24 -1.44
N TYR A 83 -19.35 -4.39 -2.22
CA TYR A 83 -20.72 -3.95 -2.03
C TYR A 83 -21.64 -4.67 -3.02
N TYR A 84 -22.67 -5.35 -2.51
CA TYR A 84 -23.64 -6.08 -3.33
C TYR A 84 -24.76 -5.15 -3.83
N LEU A 85 -24.37 -4.10 -4.56
CA LEU A 85 -25.27 -3.08 -5.09
C LEU A 85 -24.71 -2.45 -6.36
N ASN A 86 -25.58 -1.75 -7.11
CA ASN A 86 -25.17 -0.82 -8.14
C ASN A 86 -24.93 0.55 -7.52
N ALA A 87 -23.73 1.11 -7.70
CA ALA A 87 -23.40 2.46 -7.28
C ALA A 87 -24.11 3.49 -8.16
N ASP A 88 -24.71 4.51 -7.54
CA ASP A 88 -25.14 5.72 -8.23
C ASP A 88 -23.90 6.54 -8.60
N THR A 89 -23.43 6.38 -9.84
CA THR A 89 -22.22 7.04 -10.33
C THR A 89 -22.35 8.56 -10.46
N VAL A 90 -23.58 9.10 -10.52
CA VAL A 90 -23.80 10.56 -10.55
C VAL A 90 -23.60 11.11 -9.14
N MET A 91 -24.26 10.51 -8.15
CA MET A 91 -24.13 10.91 -6.74
C MET A 91 -22.72 10.67 -6.21
N ALA A 92 -22.11 9.52 -6.52
CA ALA A 92 -20.72 9.22 -6.14
C ALA A 92 -19.73 10.27 -6.66
N LYS A 93 -19.98 10.85 -7.83
CA LYS A 93 -19.12 11.89 -8.39
C LYS A 93 -19.32 13.23 -7.68
N LEU A 94 -20.57 13.56 -7.32
CA LEU A 94 -20.90 14.78 -6.58
C LEU A 94 -20.37 14.75 -5.14
N CYS A 95 -20.30 13.57 -4.53
CA CYS A 95 -19.82 13.36 -3.16
C CYS A 95 -18.35 12.96 -3.08
N PHE A 96 -17.57 13.24 -4.12
CA PHE A 96 -16.11 12.98 -4.18
C PHE A 96 -15.69 11.53 -3.94
N GLY A 97 -16.59 10.55 -4.07
CA GLY A 97 -16.23 9.16 -3.84
C GLY A 97 -17.41 8.24 -3.65
N PHE A 98 -17.07 6.95 -3.59
CA PHE A 98 -17.96 5.88 -3.17
C PHE A 98 -17.29 5.19 -1.96
N PRO A 99 -18.04 4.75 -0.92
CA PRO A 99 -19.50 4.80 -0.78
C PRO A 99 -20.02 6.02 0.01
N GLU A 100 -19.22 7.07 0.24
CA GLU A 100 -19.43 8.09 1.28
C GLU A 100 -20.82 8.75 1.34
N PHE A 101 -21.58 8.75 0.24
CA PHE A 101 -22.94 9.30 0.16
C PHE A 101 -24.06 8.32 0.54
N ILE A 102 -23.74 7.05 0.79
CA ILE A 102 -24.72 6.03 1.16
C ILE A 102 -24.88 6.07 2.68
N GLU A 103 -25.94 6.73 3.13
CA GLU A 103 -26.36 6.69 4.52
C GLU A 103 -26.82 5.27 4.90
N ASP A 104 -26.53 4.85 6.14
CA ASP A 104 -27.01 3.60 6.74
C ASP A 104 -26.63 2.29 6.01
N LEU A 105 -25.43 2.20 5.44
CA LEU A 105 -24.86 0.92 5.01
C LEU A 105 -24.77 -0.05 6.20
N LYS A 106 -25.58 -1.11 6.15
CA LYS A 106 -25.52 -2.19 7.14
C LYS A 106 -24.33 -3.10 6.86
N ASP A 107 -23.75 -3.66 7.91
CA ASP A 107 -22.62 -4.61 7.83
C ASP A 107 -22.90 -5.82 6.91
N GLU A 108 -24.18 -6.16 6.71
CA GLU A 108 -24.62 -7.25 5.83
C GLU A 108 -24.60 -6.89 4.33
N GLN A 109 -24.49 -5.60 3.99
CA GLN A 109 -24.57 -5.10 2.62
C GLN A 109 -23.22 -5.00 1.92
N TYR A 110 -22.14 -5.25 2.65
CA TYR A 110 -20.80 -5.34 2.09
C TYR A 110 -19.94 -6.34 2.85
N VAL A 111 -18.90 -6.84 2.20
CA VAL A 111 -17.87 -7.66 2.84
C VAL A 111 -16.51 -7.03 2.63
N VAL A 112 -15.66 -7.14 3.64
CA VAL A 112 -14.26 -6.71 3.54
C VAL A 112 -13.40 -7.95 3.32
N ASP A 113 -12.65 -7.95 2.24
CA ASP A 113 -11.65 -8.95 1.91
C ASP A 113 -10.29 -8.25 1.72
N SER A 114 -9.23 -9.01 1.46
CA SER A 114 -7.93 -8.45 1.15
C SER A 114 -7.22 -9.25 0.06
N VAL A 115 -6.34 -8.58 -0.66
CA VAL A 115 -5.48 -9.22 -1.66
C VAL A 115 -4.04 -8.86 -1.39
N THR A 116 -3.15 -9.83 -1.62
CA THR A 116 -1.71 -9.55 -1.68
C THR A 116 -1.38 -9.13 -3.12
N PRO A 117 -0.95 -7.87 -3.37
CA PRO A 117 -0.61 -7.43 -4.71
C PRO A 117 0.65 -8.14 -5.22
N VAL A 118 0.73 -8.40 -6.52
CA VAL A 118 1.98 -8.94 -7.13
C VAL A 118 3.12 -7.95 -6.91
N LEU A 119 4.30 -8.46 -6.55
CA LEU A 119 5.47 -7.61 -6.36
C LEU A 119 5.92 -6.94 -7.67
N PRO A 120 6.22 -5.63 -7.65
CA PRO A 120 6.91 -4.99 -8.76
C PRO A 120 8.39 -5.37 -8.78
N TRP A 121 9.11 -4.90 -9.81
CA TRP A 121 10.55 -5.06 -9.88
C TRP A 121 11.23 -4.47 -8.64
N ARG A 122 12.10 -5.27 -8.00
CA ARG A 122 12.76 -4.95 -6.72
C ARG A 122 11.75 -4.55 -5.63
N GLY A 123 10.60 -5.22 -5.63
CA GLY A 123 9.49 -4.98 -4.71
C GLY A 123 9.75 -5.57 -3.31
N LEU A 124 9.28 -4.85 -2.29
CA LEU A 124 9.27 -5.28 -0.91
C LEU A 124 7.87 -5.10 -0.33
N TYR A 125 7.38 -6.10 0.39
CA TYR A 125 6.11 -6.00 1.11
C TYR A 125 6.29 -5.32 2.46
N LEU A 126 5.66 -4.16 2.63
CA LEU A 126 5.59 -3.46 3.90
C LEU A 126 4.50 -4.05 4.79
N THR A 127 4.90 -4.43 6.00
CA THR A 127 4.02 -4.93 7.06
C THR A 127 4.06 -3.98 8.24
N SER A 128 3.10 -4.09 9.16
CA SER A 128 3.10 -3.28 10.40
C SER A 128 4.39 -3.47 11.21
N ASP A 129 4.92 -4.68 11.30
CA ASP A 129 6.11 -4.97 12.12
C ASP A 129 7.41 -4.48 11.46
N ILE A 130 7.51 -4.58 10.13
CA ILE A 130 8.61 -3.98 9.38
C ILE A 130 8.56 -2.46 9.49
N ASN A 131 7.38 -1.86 9.33
CA ASN A 131 7.17 -0.42 9.51
C ASN A 131 7.63 0.03 10.90
N LYS A 132 7.21 -0.67 11.98
CA LYS A 132 7.64 -0.38 13.35
C LYS A 132 9.16 -0.43 13.51
N LYS A 133 9.84 -1.43 12.93
CA LYS A 133 11.31 -1.52 12.99
C LYS A 133 11.98 -0.34 12.29
N LEU A 134 11.53 -0.01 11.08
CA LEU A 134 12.06 1.12 10.30
C LEU A 134 11.81 2.45 11.03
N SER A 135 10.60 2.68 11.55
CA SER A 135 10.29 3.88 12.33
C SER A 135 11.13 3.99 13.60
N SER A 136 11.34 2.88 14.31
CA SER A 136 12.20 2.85 15.50
C SER A 136 13.66 3.20 15.17
N PHE A 137 14.14 2.79 14.00
CA PHE A 137 15.47 3.15 13.50
C PHE A 137 15.56 4.65 13.15
N ALA A 138 14.54 5.18 12.48
CA ALA A 138 14.45 6.57 12.05
C ALA A 138 14.22 7.56 13.20
N GLY A 139 13.60 7.15 14.31
CA GLY A 139 13.16 8.04 15.39
C GLY A 139 11.91 8.83 14.97
N GLY A 140 11.61 9.98 15.59
CA GLY A 140 10.49 10.83 15.13
C GLY A 140 9.08 10.34 15.43
N LEU A 141 8.91 9.26 16.21
CA LEU A 141 7.58 8.77 16.55
C LEU A 141 6.91 9.66 17.60
N MET A 142 5.58 9.80 17.50
CA MET A 142 4.78 10.50 18.50
C MET A 142 4.66 9.65 19.77
N ASN A 143 4.79 10.30 20.94
CA ASN A 143 4.61 9.71 22.25
C ASN A 143 3.83 10.69 23.13
N GLY A 144 2.52 10.44 23.27
CA GLY A 144 1.58 11.45 23.76
C GLY A 144 1.63 12.69 22.85
N ASP A 145 1.70 13.87 23.45
CA ASP A 145 1.73 15.14 22.70
C ASP A 145 3.11 15.55 22.19
N LYS A 146 4.11 14.66 22.27
CA LYS A 146 5.51 14.98 21.93
C LYS A 146 6.04 14.10 20.82
N ILE A 147 6.69 14.73 19.84
CA ILE A 147 7.42 14.06 18.77
C ILE A 147 8.84 13.73 19.26
N GLY A 148 9.22 12.46 19.16
CA GLY A 148 10.58 12.01 19.45
C GLY A 148 11.60 12.59 18.47
N LYS A 149 12.88 12.55 18.84
CA LYS A 149 13.96 13.06 17.98
C LYS A 149 14.07 12.23 16.70
N ILE A 150 14.13 12.90 15.54
CA ILE A 150 14.45 12.27 14.25
C ILE A 150 15.96 12.03 14.15
N HIS A 151 16.36 10.79 13.88
CA HIS A 151 17.74 10.40 13.62
C HIS A 151 18.10 10.65 12.15
N LYS A 152 18.37 11.90 11.77
CA LYS A 152 18.66 12.31 10.37
C LYS A 152 19.71 11.43 9.67
N LYS A 153 20.77 11.01 10.39
CA LYS A 153 21.80 10.12 9.84
C LYS A 153 21.28 8.72 9.50
N ASN A 154 20.26 8.22 10.20
CA ASN A 154 19.63 6.92 9.93
C ASN A 154 18.63 7.04 8.79
N VAL A 155 17.84 8.13 8.78
CA VAL A 155 16.93 8.46 7.66
C VAL A 155 17.69 8.55 6.34
N ASN A 156 18.82 9.27 6.30
CA ASN A 156 19.65 9.35 5.09
C ASN A 156 20.25 7.99 4.67
N GLU A 157 20.41 7.06 5.61
CA GLU A 157 20.87 5.71 5.29
C GLU A 157 19.72 4.89 4.67
N LEU A 158 18.51 4.96 5.25
CA LEU A 158 17.32 4.32 4.70
C LEU A 158 16.97 4.81 3.29
N LYS A 159 17.14 6.11 3.01
CA LYS A 159 16.86 6.71 1.69
C LYS A 159 17.70 6.12 0.55
N LYS A 160 18.79 5.41 0.85
CA LYS A 160 19.56 4.67 -0.16
C LYS A 160 18.85 3.39 -0.61
N TYR A 161 18.00 2.84 0.25
CA TYR A 161 17.34 1.56 0.06
C TYR A 161 15.87 1.71 -0.34
N ILE A 162 15.15 2.64 0.26
CA ILE A 162 13.68 2.78 0.09
C ILE A 162 13.26 4.26 0.13
N PRO A 163 12.05 4.60 -0.34
CA PRO A 163 11.41 5.88 -0.04
C PRO A 163 11.29 6.11 1.46
N VAL A 164 11.50 7.36 1.89
CA VAL A 164 11.36 7.77 3.29
C VAL A 164 10.83 9.19 3.37
N ASP A 165 9.54 9.31 3.66
CA ASP A 165 8.85 10.58 3.86
C ASP A 165 8.27 10.66 5.27
N TYR A 166 8.16 11.88 5.79
CA TYR A 166 7.68 12.14 7.14
C TYR A 166 6.36 12.92 7.05
N GLY A 167 5.31 12.42 7.70
CA GLY A 167 3.96 12.98 7.57
C GLY A 167 3.86 14.44 8.02
N HIS A 168 2.93 15.19 7.39
CA HIS A 168 2.73 16.64 7.61
C HIS A 168 2.53 16.98 9.09
N TRP A 169 1.67 16.19 9.75
CA TRP A 169 1.27 16.37 11.14
C TRP A 169 2.34 15.87 12.14
N GLY A 170 3.44 15.32 11.63
CA GLY A 170 4.50 14.70 12.43
C GLY A 170 4.03 13.43 13.13
N GLY A 171 4.96 12.59 13.57
CA GLY A 171 4.66 11.43 14.40
C GLY A 171 4.54 10.10 13.68
N TYR A 172 4.66 10.07 12.35
CA TYR A 172 4.69 8.83 11.57
C TYR A 172 5.52 8.97 10.28
N TRP A 173 5.96 7.83 9.76
CA TRP A 173 6.78 7.72 8.56
C TRP A 173 6.01 7.03 7.44
N TRP A 174 6.28 7.44 6.21
CA TRP A 174 5.92 6.73 4.99
C TRP A 174 7.18 6.07 4.42
N PHE A 175 7.14 4.74 4.30
CA PHE A 175 8.21 3.94 3.71
C PHE A 175 7.80 3.30 2.38
N THR A 176 6.65 3.70 1.81
CA THR A 176 6.06 3.15 0.60
C THR A 176 6.47 3.94 -0.65
N SER A 177 6.57 3.25 -1.79
CA SER A 177 6.74 3.85 -3.11
C SER A 177 5.41 4.33 -3.66
N PHE A 178 5.29 5.62 -3.99
CA PHE A 178 4.08 6.17 -4.59
C PHE A 178 4.11 6.08 -6.13
N PRO A 179 2.95 5.95 -6.80
CA PRO A 179 1.61 5.86 -6.22
C PRO A 179 1.31 4.49 -5.59
N ILE A 180 0.58 4.45 -4.46
CA ILE A 180 0.10 3.20 -3.85
C ILE A 180 -1.42 3.14 -3.87
N ILE A 181 -1.97 1.96 -4.13
CA ILE A 181 -3.38 1.67 -3.86
C ILE A 181 -3.54 1.50 -2.35
N THR A 182 -4.46 2.25 -1.75
CA THR A 182 -4.74 2.17 -0.31
C THR A 182 -5.99 1.36 -0.01
N ASN A 183 -6.97 1.37 -0.91
CA ASN A 183 -8.24 0.66 -0.75
C ASN A 183 -8.92 0.50 -2.12
N ILE A 184 -9.65 -0.59 -2.31
CA ILE A 184 -10.47 -0.84 -3.49
C ILE A 184 -11.92 -1.04 -3.04
N ARG A 185 -12.85 -0.35 -3.69
CA ARG A 185 -14.28 -0.48 -3.42
C ARG A 185 -14.98 -1.00 -4.66
N TYR A 186 -15.50 -2.20 -4.54
CA TYR A 186 -16.11 -2.96 -5.62
C TYR A 186 -17.62 -2.98 -5.45
N ALA A 187 -18.34 -2.34 -6.36
CA ALA A 187 -19.78 -2.48 -6.57
C ALA A 187 -20.09 -3.18 -7.91
N ASP A 188 -21.32 -3.60 -8.14
CA ASP A 188 -21.72 -4.40 -9.31
C ASP A 188 -21.43 -3.73 -10.67
N ASN A 189 -21.47 -2.39 -10.69
CA ASN A 189 -21.27 -1.54 -11.87
C ASN A 189 -20.06 -0.60 -11.78
N LEU A 190 -19.37 -0.52 -10.63
CA LEU A 190 -18.30 0.43 -10.37
C LEU A 190 -17.21 -0.20 -9.50
N ILE A 191 -15.94 -0.03 -9.88
CA ILE A 191 -14.82 -0.25 -8.98
C ILE A 191 -14.11 1.10 -8.79
N ALA A 192 -14.05 1.57 -7.55
CA ALA A 192 -13.31 2.77 -7.17
C ALA A 192 -11.98 2.36 -6.52
N VAL A 193 -10.88 2.86 -7.08
CA VAL A 193 -9.52 2.59 -6.60
C VAL A 193 -8.98 3.87 -5.99
N SER A 194 -8.83 3.87 -4.67
CA SER A 194 -8.24 4.97 -3.92
C SER A 194 -6.73 4.80 -3.90
N ARG A 195 -6.00 5.84 -4.30
CA ARG A 195 -4.54 5.82 -4.37
C ARG A 195 -3.95 7.01 -3.65
N ARG A 196 -2.82 6.80 -2.99
CA ARG A 196 -1.92 7.90 -2.65
C ARG A 196 -0.94 8.12 -3.77
N THR A 197 -0.81 9.34 -4.24
CA THR A 197 0.17 9.76 -5.25
C THR A 197 1.41 10.36 -4.60
N SER A 198 1.33 10.73 -3.32
CA SER A 198 2.46 11.06 -2.45
C SER A 198 2.10 10.85 -0.98
N TRP A 199 3.00 11.22 -0.06
CA TRP A 199 2.73 11.17 1.38
C TRP A 199 1.64 12.15 1.86
N TRP A 200 1.20 13.10 1.03
CA TRP A 200 0.20 14.13 1.35
C TRP A 200 -0.84 14.35 0.22
N THR A 201 -0.79 13.58 -0.86
CA THR A 201 -1.74 13.70 -1.97
C THR A 201 -2.27 12.33 -2.39
N GLY A 202 -3.47 12.32 -2.94
CA GLY A 202 -4.04 11.12 -3.52
C GLY A 202 -5.14 11.41 -4.51
N ASP A 203 -5.63 10.34 -5.13
CA ASP A 203 -6.68 10.38 -6.13
C ASP A 203 -7.56 9.12 -6.11
N VAL A 204 -8.74 9.21 -6.73
CA VAL A 204 -9.63 8.07 -6.94
C VAL A 204 -9.85 7.86 -8.42
N ILE A 205 -9.51 6.67 -8.91
CA ILE A 205 -9.82 6.24 -10.28
C ILE A 205 -11.03 5.33 -10.26
N TRP A 206 -11.90 5.50 -11.25
CA TRP A 206 -13.03 4.61 -11.46
C TRP A 206 -12.79 3.65 -12.62
N TYR A 207 -13.27 2.44 -12.43
CA TYR A 207 -13.53 1.47 -13.48
C TYR A 207 -15.04 1.26 -13.53
N VAL A 208 -15.68 1.63 -14.63
CA VAL A 208 -17.13 1.53 -14.79
C VAL A 208 -17.46 0.34 -15.67
N LYS A 209 -18.48 -0.43 -15.30
CA LYS A 209 -18.89 -1.60 -16.05
C LYS A 209 -19.65 -1.20 -17.31
N GLU A 210 -19.10 -1.56 -18.47
CA GLU A 210 -19.70 -1.35 -19.79
C GLU A 210 -19.70 -2.70 -20.53
N ASN A 211 -20.87 -3.15 -21.02
CA ASN A 211 -21.02 -4.43 -21.72
C ASN A 211 -20.40 -5.63 -20.96
N GLY A 212 -20.57 -5.65 -19.62
CA GLY A 212 -20.07 -6.71 -18.75
C GLY A 212 -18.57 -6.61 -18.40
N LYS A 213 -17.85 -5.60 -18.88
CA LYS A 213 -16.42 -5.39 -18.59
C LYS A 213 -16.18 -4.09 -17.85
N PHE A 214 -15.23 -4.09 -16.92
CA PHE A 214 -14.83 -2.88 -16.22
C PHE A 214 -13.84 -2.07 -17.06
N ILE A 215 -14.22 -0.83 -17.40
CA ILE A 215 -13.45 0.09 -18.23
C ILE A 215 -12.91 1.23 -17.36
N ARG A 216 -11.59 1.35 -17.30
CA ARG A 216 -10.90 2.43 -16.57
C ARG A 216 -11.27 3.80 -17.16
N ARG A 217 -11.65 4.75 -16.32
CA ARG A 217 -11.77 6.16 -16.70
C ARG A 217 -10.38 6.78 -16.88
N PRO A 218 -10.18 7.66 -17.87
CA PRO A 218 -8.84 8.17 -18.20
C PRO A 218 -8.27 9.04 -17.08
N GLU A 219 -9.10 9.89 -16.50
CA GLU A 219 -8.76 10.83 -15.44
C GLU A 219 -9.30 10.38 -14.08
N PRO A 220 -8.63 10.73 -12.97
CA PRO A 220 -9.19 10.55 -11.64
C PRO A 220 -10.49 11.35 -11.50
N ILE A 221 -11.43 10.79 -10.75
CA ILE A 221 -12.72 11.44 -10.48
C ILE A 221 -12.61 12.49 -9.38
N THR A 222 -11.69 12.27 -8.43
CA THR A 222 -11.32 13.26 -7.43
C THR A 222 -9.84 13.16 -7.13
N THR A 223 -9.30 14.25 -6.59
CA THR A 223 -7.96 14.33 -6.01
C THR A 223 -8.06 15.01 -4.65
N TRP A 224 -7.15 14.67 -3.73
CA TRP A 224 -7.09 15.31 -2.42
C TRP A 224 -5.66 15.65 -2.03
N VAL A 225 -5.58 16.59 -1.10
CA VAL A 225 -4.39 17.13 -0.46
C VAL A 225 -4.65 17.11 1.04
N GLU A 226 -3.74 16.53 1.82
CA GLU A 226 -3.79 16.48 3.29
C GLU A 226 -3.15 17.69 3.97
#